data_AF-A0AAU8FCR3-F1
#
_entry.id   AF-A0AAU8FCR3-F1
#
_cell.length_a   1.000
_cell.length_b   1.000
_cell.length_c   1.000
_cell.angle_alpha   90.00
_cell.angle_beta   90.00
_cell.angle_gamma   90.00
#
_symmetry.space_group_name_H-M   'P 1'
#
loop_
_entity.id
_entity.type
_entity.pdbx_description
1 polymer ?
#
loop_
_entity_poly.entity_id
_entity_poly.type
_entity_poly.pdbx_seq_one_letter_code
_entity_poly.pdbx_strand_id
1 'polypeptide(L)' 'MNKWAILSLLCVPYALLTIINEDTLEIGGSANIFWKIGLFAPLIGVLFSAGASKTYQRVMLAIFNLGYYFGLYIYMLYTF' A
#
# COMPACT_ATOMS: atom_id res chain seq x y z
N MET A 1 -10.63 -2.81 16.67
CA MET A 1 -9.36 -3.29 16.09
C MET A 1 -8.21 -2.75 16.91
N ASN A 2 -7.09 -3.47 17.03
CA ASN A 2 -5.93 -2.96 17.76
C ASN A 2 -5.16 -1.92 16.92
N LYS A 3 -4.28 -1.14 17.57
CA LYS A 3 -3.52 -0.06 16.92
C LYS A 3 -2.72 -0.55 15.70
N TRP A 4 -2.12 -1.74 15.80
CA TRP A 4 -1.36 -2.37 14.71
C TRP A 4 -2.22 -2.69 13.47
N ALA A 5 -3.43 -3.23 13.68
CA ALA A 5 -4.36 -3.48 12.59
C ALA A 5 -4.82 -2.19 11.91
N ILE A 6 -5.02 -1.12 12.68
CA ILE A 6 -5.36 0.21 12.12
C ILE A 6 -4.20 0.74 11.28
N LEU A 7 -2.97 0.71 11.80
CA LEU A 7 -1.78 1.14 11.06
C LEU A 7 -1.61 0.34 9.76
N SER A 8 -1.78 -0.98 9.82
CA SER A 8 -1.72 -1.87 8.64
C SER A 8 -2.79 -1.54 7.59
N LEU A 9 -4.00 -1.15 8.01
CA LEU A 9 -5.08 -0.77 7.09
C LEU A 9 -4.86 0.58 6.41
N LEU A 10 -4.18 1.52 7.08
CA LEU A 10 -3.92 2.86 6.53
C LEU A 10 -2.86 2.85 5.42
N CYS A 11 -1.99 1.84 5.37
CA CYS A 11 -0.90 1.74 4.41
C CYS A 11 -1.36 1.73 2.96
N VAL A 12 -2.39 0.96 2.60
CA VAL A 12 -2.87 0.87 1.21
C VAL A 12 -3.55 2.17 0.74
N PRO A 13 -4.51 2.78 1.47
CA PRO A 13 -5.06 4.08 1.07
C PRO A 13 -3.99 5.17 0.96
N TYR A 14 -3.02 5.18 1.86
CA TYR A 14 -1.92 6.14 1.81
C TYR A 14 -1.03 5.94 0.57
N ALA A 15 -0.72 4.70 0.22
CA ALA A 15 0.00 4.36 -1.00
C ALA A 15 -0.78 4.73 -2.27
N LEU A 16 -2.09 4.50 -2.29
CA LEU A 16 -2.96 4.89 -3.41
C LEU A 16 -3.00 6.41 -3.60
N LEU A 17 -3.26 7.16 -2.51
CA LEU A 17 -3.33 8.61 -2.56
C LEU A 17 -2.02 9.24 -3.04
N THR A 18 -0.88 8.66 -2.63
CA THR A 18 0.43 9.17 -3.05
C THR A 18 0.72 8.94 -4.53
N ILE A 19 0.35 7.77 -5.09
CA ILE A 19 0.47 7.53 -6.54
C ILE A 19 -0.50 8.40 -7.33
N ILE A 20 -1.77 8.47 -6.93
CA ILE A 20 -2.76 9.32 -7.62
C ILE A 20 -2.31 10.79 -7.64
N ASN A 21 -1.78 11.27 -6.51
CA ASN A 21 -1.29 12.63 -6.42
C ASN A 21 -0.05 12.88 -7.29
N GLU A 22 0.85 11.91 -7.42
CA GLU A 22 2.00 12.01 -8.31
C GLU A 22 1.59 12.03 -9.79
N ASP A 23 0.65 11.16 -10.18
CA ASP A 23 0.07 11.12 -11.53
C ASP A 23 -0.66 12.43 -11.87
N THR A 24 -1.49 12.94 -10.94
CA THR A 24 -2.23 14.21 -11.12
C THR A 24 -1.31 15.42 -11.28
N LEU A 25 -0.17 15.42 -10.59
CA LEU A 25 0.79 16.53 -10.63
C LEU A 25 1.86 16.35 -11.71
N GLU A 26 1.76 15.28 -12.52
CA GLU A 26 2.73 14.93 -13.57
C GLU A 26 4.19 14.91 -13.07
N ILE A 27 4.40 14.58 -11.78
CA ILE A 27 5.73 14.57 -11.16
C ILE A 27 6.42 13.25 -11.52
N GLY A 28 6.67 13.06 -12.81
CA GLY A 28 7.11 11.80 -13.37
C GLY A 28 8.44 11.30 -12.80
N GLY A 29 8.50 9.98 -12.57
CA GLY A 29 9.75 9.23 -12.42
C GLY A 29 9.74 8.24 -11.25
N SER A 30 10.10 6.99 -11.52
CA SER A 30 10.18 5.92 -10.51
C SER A 30 11.18 6.19 -9.37
N ALA A 31 12.09 7.16 -9.55
CA ALA A 31 13.03 7.60 -8.51
C ALA A 31 12.42 8.60 -7.50
N ASN A 32 11.23 9.14 -7.79
CA ASN A 32 10.54 10.12 -6.96
C ASN A 32 10.15 9.55 -5.59
N ILE A 33 10.21 10.40 -4.56
CA ILE A 33 9.87 10.03 -3.19
C ILE A 33 8.41 9.55 -3.07
N PHE A 34 7.49 10.14 -3.84
CA PHE A 34 6.08 9.72 -3.84
C PHE A 34 5.89 8.31 -4.38
N TRP A 35 6.58 7.94 -5.47
CA TRP A 35 6.61 6.57 -5.99
C TRP A 35 7.14 5.57 -4.97
N LYS A 36 8.22 5.92 -4.27
CA LYS A 36 8.78 5.08 -3.21
C LYS A 36 7.78 4.89 -2.08
N ILE A 37 7.06 5.93 -1.68
CA ILE A 37 6.01 5.82 -0.65
C ILE A 37 4.90 4.88 -1.13
N GLY A 38 4.42 5.02 -2.37
CA GLY A 38 3.45 4.10 -2.98
C GLY A 38 3.91 2.65 -2.93
N LEU A 39 5.20 2.39 -3.22
CA LEU A 39 5.75 1.04 -3.20
C LEU A 39 6.01 0.48 -1.81
N PHE A 40 6.52 1.26 -0.86
CA PHE A 40 6.99 0.75 0.44
C PHE A 40 5.94 0.83 1.55
N ALA A 41 4.95 1.73 1.48
CA ALA A 41 3.91 1.81 2.51
C ALA A 41 3.10 0.50 2.66
N PRO A 42 2.68 -0.19 1.58
CA PRO A 42 1.98 -1.49 1.69
C PRO A 42 2.88 -2.59 2.26
N LEU A 43 4.18 -2.58 1.93
CA LEU A 43 5.15 -3.53 2.50
C LEU A 43 5.24 -3.38 4.03
N ILE A 44 5.31 -2.14 4.51
CA ILE A 44 5.26 -1.83 5.94
C ILE A 44 3.91 -2.25 6.54
N GLY A 45 2.81 -2.09 5.79
CA GLY A 45 1.50 -2.57 6.19
C GLY A 45 1.42 -4.08 6.40
N VAL A 46 2.15 -4.88 5.59
CA VAL A 46 2.33 -6.32 5.83
C VAL A 46 3.03 -6.56 7.17
N LEU A 47 4.07 -5.80 7.49
CA LEU A 47 4.77 -5.93 8.78
C LEU A 47 3.87 -5.59 9.97
N PHE A 48 3.08 -4.50 9.86
CA PHE A 48 2.10 -4.13 10.89
C PHE A 48 0.99 -5.16 11.06
N SER A 49 0.66 -5.93 10.01
CA SER A 49 -0.35 -6.99 10.08
C SER A 49 0.00 -8.05 11.14
N ALA A 50 1.29 -8.36 11.33
CA ALA A 50 1.76 -9.31 12.34
C ALA A 50 1.41 -8.88 13.78
N GLY A 51 1.31 -7.56 14.01
CA GLY A 51 0.92 -6.99 15.29
C GLY A 51 -0.58 -7.09 15.59
N ALA A 52 -1.43 -7.54 14.65
CA ALA A 52 -2.87 -7.67 14.90
C ALA A 52 -3.19 -8.75 15.97
N SER A 53 -4.22 -8.52 16.77
CA SER A 53 -4.54 -9.41 17.91
C SER A 53 -5.11 -10.75 17.50
N LYS A 54 -5.83 -10.84 16.37
CA LYS A 54 -6.48 -12.06 15.91
C LYS A 54 -5.80 -12.61 14.67
N THR A 55 -5.58 -13.92 14.60
CA THR A 55 -4.90 -14.57 13.46
C THR A 55 -5.56 -14.28 12.12
N TYR A 56 -6.90 -14.34 12.04
CA TYR A 56 -7.60 -14.00 10.80
C TYR A 56 -7.38 -12.55 10.36
N GLN A 57 -7.20 -11.62 11.30
CA GLN A 57 -6.90 -10.22 10.98
C GLN A 57 -5.50 -10.12 10.39
N ARG A 58 -4.50 -10.80 10.96
CA ARG A 58 -3.13 -10.83 10.42
C ARG A 58 -3.14 -11.26 8.95
N VAL A 59 -3.80 -12.39 8.67
CA VAL A 59 -3.88 -12.96 7.32
C VAL A 59 -4.61 -12.02 6.37
N MET A 60 -5.80 -11.53 6.75
CA MET A 60 -6.58 -10.63 5.89
C MET A 60 -5.87 -9.31 5.61
N LEU A 61 -5.20 -8.74 6.61
CA LEU A 61 -4.42 -7.51 6.47
C LEU A 61 -3.17 -7.71 5.60
N ALA A 62 -2.50 -8.85 5.73
CA ALA A 62 -1.38 -9.20 4.87
C ALA A 62 -1.83 -9.35 3.41
N ILE A 63 -2.94 -10.09 3.18
CA ILE A 63 -3.52 -10.24 1.83
C ILE A 63 -3.95 -8.88 1.28
N PHE A 64 -4.59 -8.03 2.07
CA PHE A 64 -5.00 -6.69 1.65
C PHE A 64 -3.81 -5.83 1.20
N ASN A 65 -2.73 -5.79 2.00
CA ASN A 65 -1.53 -5.04 1.66
C ASN A 65 -0.78 -5.64 0.45
N LEU A 66 -0.77 -6.96 0.28
CA LEU A 66 -0.18 -7.60 -0.90
C LEU A 66 -1.03 -7.40 -2.16
N GLY A 67 -2.36 -7.39 -2.01
CA GLY A 67 -3.31 -7.17 -3.09
C GLY A 67 -3.16 -5.80 -3.75
N TYR A 68 -2.64 -4.80 -3.03
CA TYR A 68 -2.25 -3.53 -3.62
C TYR A 68 -1.27 -3.70 -4.78
N TYR A 69 -0.24 -4.56 -4.65
CA TYR A 69 0.73 -4.76 -5.73
C TYR A 69 0.12 -5.42 -6.95
N PHE A 70 -0.87 -6.28 -6.76
CA PHE A 70 -1.64 -6.84 -7.87
C PHE A 70 -2.43 -5.75 -8.60
N GLY A 71 -3.12 -4.87 -7.86
CA GLY A 71 -3.82 -3.72 -8.44
C GLY A 71 -2.86 -2.74 -9.13
N LEU A 72 -1.70 -2.48 -8.53
CA LEU A 72 -0.67 -1.62 -9.09
C LEU A 72 -0.07 -2.22 -10.38
N TYR A 73 0.18 -3.53 -10.41
CA TYR A 73 0.63 -4.23 -11.61
C TYR A 73 -0.38 -4.11 -12.75
N ILE A 74 -1.67 -4.31 -12.46
CA ILE A 74 -2.74 -4.10 -13.43
C ILE A 74 -2.75 -2.66 -13.92
N TYR A 75 -2.68 -1.67 -13.02
CA TYR A 75 -2.63 -0.25 -13.39
C TYR A 75 -1.47 0.05 -14.34
N MET A 76 -0.25 -0.45 -14.03
CA MET A 76 0.90 -0.26 -14.91
C MET A 76 0.68 -0.85 -16.31
N LEU A 77 0.01 -2.00 -16.44
CA LEU A 77 -0.30 -2.61 -17.75
C LEU A 77 -1.28 -1.78 -18.60
N TYR A 78 -2.12 -0.95 -17.98
CA TYR A 78 -3.10 -0.13 -18.70
C TYR A 78 -2.63 1.30 -18.96
N THR A 79 -1.62 1.77 -18.21
CA THR A 79 -1.10 3.14 -18.28
C THR A 79 0.19 3.24 -19.10
N PHE A 80 0.99 2.17 -19.20
CA PHE A 80 2.22 2.11 -20.00
C PHE A 80 2.08 1.13 -21.17
#